data_AF-A0A7V9JNG7-F1
#
_entry.id   AF-A0A7V9JNG7-F1
#
_cell.length_a   1.000
_cell.length_b   1.000
_cell.length_c   1.000
_cell.angle_alpha   90.00
_cell.angle_beta   90.00
_cell.angle_gamma   90.00
#
_symmetry.space_group_name_H-M   'P 1'
#
loop_
_entity.id
_entity.type
_entity.pdbx_description
1 polymer ?
#
loop_
_entity_poly.entity_id
_entity_poly.type
_entity_poly.pdbx_seq_one_letter_code
_entity_poly.pdbx_strand_id
1 'polypeptide(L)'
;MFESLLVANRGEIARRVIRSARALGIRTVAVHSSVDADLPFVAEADDAVELTGPPAQAYRDARQLLDVARKTSAVAVHPGYGFLSEDPGFARSVSEAGLAWVGPSPEAISAMGDKVAARKTVAAAG
;
A
#
# COMPACT_ATOMS: atom_id res chain seq x y z
N MET A 1 17.62 3.56 1.15
CA MET A 1 16.85 2.47 1.80
C MET A 1 15.87 3.16 2.75
N PHE A 2 14.61 2.73 2.81
CA PHE A 2 13.60 3.39 3.65
C PHE A 2 13.84 3.05 5.13
N GLU A 3 13.54 3.97 6.03
CA GLU A 3 13.59 3.69 7.47
C GLU A 3 12.31 3.01 7.97
N SER A 4 11.18 3.30 7.32
CA SER A 4 9.86 2.77 7.71
C SER A 4 8.94 2.57 6.49
N LEU A 5 8.09 1.55 6.55
CA LEU A 5 7.18 1.15 5.49
C LEU A 5 5.79 0.81 6.05
N LEU A 6 4.76 1.52 5.58
CA LEU A 6 3.38 1.12 5.80
C LEU A 6 2.94 0.12 4.72
N VAL A 7 2.33 -0.98 5.13
CA VAL A 7 1.78 -1.98 4.22
C VAL A 7 0.27 -1.79 4.10
N ALA A 8 -0.18 -1.17 3.02
CA ALA A 8 -1.59 -0.88 2.76
C ALA A 8 -2.35 -2.10 2.21
N ASN A 9 -2.25 -3.23 2.92
CA ASN A 9 -2.88 -4.50 2.55
C ASN A 9 -3.04 -5.42 3.77
N ARG A 10 -3.61 -6.61 3.58
CA ARG A 10 -3.88 -7.59 4.63
C ARG A 10 -3.48 -9.01 4.23
N GLY A 11 -3.53 -9.94 5.18
CA GLY A 11 -3.37 -11.36 4.90
C GLY A 11 -1.95 -11.72 4.43
N GLU A 12 -1.83 -12.71 3.55
CA GLU A 12 -0.53 -13.28 3.17
C GLU A 12 0.42 -12.25 2.55
N ILE A 13 -0.10 -11.37 1.68
CA ILE A 13 0.72 -10.37 0.99
C ILE A 13 1.30 -9.36 1.96
N ALA A 14 0.55 -9.00 3.01
CA ALA A 14 1.06 -8.14 4.07
C ALA A 14 2.23 -8.83 4.79
N ARG A 15 2.07 -10.10 5.19
CA ARG A 15 3.15 -10.90 5.80
C ARG A 15 4.39 -10.97 4.90
N ARG A 16 4.19 -11.21 3.61
CA ARG A 16 5.26 -11.32 2.61
C ARG A 16 6.08 -10.03 2.52
N VAL A 17 5.42 -8.88 2.51
CA VAL A 17 6.05 -7.56 2.46
C VAL A 17 6.76 -7.26 3.78
N ILE A 18 6.07 -7.46 4.92
CA ILE A 18 6.63 -7.26 6.27
C ILE A 18 7.93 -8.06 6.44
N ARG A 19 7.91 -9.35 6.12
CA ARG A 19 9.10 -10.22 6.19
C ARG A 19 10.27 -9.68 5.36
N SER A 20 10.01 -9.19 4.16
CA SER A 20 11.04 -8.61 3.30
C SER A 20 11.59 -7.30 3.85
N ALA A 21 10.72 -6.39 4.31
CA ALA A 21 11.13 -5.13 4.91
C ALA A 21 11.97 -5.35 6.17
N ARG A 22 11.56 -6.26 7.05
CA ARG A 22 12.33 -6.65 8.25
C ARG A 22 13.70 -7.23 7.91
N ALA A 23 13.80 -8.08 6.89
CA ALA A 23 15.09 -8.62 6.44
C ALA A 23 16.05 -7.53 5.90
N LEU A 24 15.52 -6.38 5.50
CA LEU A 24 16.28 -5.20 5.08
C LEU A 24 16.49 -4.19 6.21
N GLY A 25 16.06 -4.48 7.45
CA GLY A 25 16.18 -3.56 8.58
C GLY A 25 15.20 -2.38 8.54
N ILE A 26 14.11 -2.49 7.79
CA ILE A 26 13.09 -1.44 7.64
C ILE A 26 11.98 -1.68 8.67
N ARG A 27 11.62 -0.66 9.46
CA ARG A 27 10.47 -0.71 10.39
C ARG A 27 9.17 -0.86 9.62
N THR A 28 8.26 -1.69 10.09
CA THR A 28 7.02 -2.04 9.39
C THR A 28 5.78 -1.63 10.17
N VAL A 29 4.82 -1.02 9.45
CA VAL A 29 3.52 -0.62 9.99
C VAL A 29 2.42 -1.40 9.24
N ALA A 30 1.69 -2.25 9.96
CA ALA A 30 0.49 -2.90 9.46
C ALA A 30 -0.74 -2.02 9.69
N VAL A 31 -1.68 -2.05 8.75
CA VAL A 31 -3.05 -1.58 8.97
C VAL A 31 -3.98 -2.78 8.99
N HIS A 32 -4.99 -2.77 9.86
CA HIS A 32 -5.93 -3.88 9.94
C HIS A 32 -7.36 -3.39 10.19
N SER A 33 -8.35 -4.16 9.78
CA SER A 33 -9.73 -3.97 10.25
C SER A 33 -9.93 -4.65 11.61
N SER A 34 -11.04 -4.36 12.29
CA SER A 34 -11.37 -4.98 13.58
C SER A 34 -11.42 -6.52 13.52
N VAL A 35 -11.94 -7.08 12.42
CA VAL A 35 -12.04 -8.54 12.22
C VAL A 35 -10.70 -9.20 11.87
N ASP A 36 -9.70 -8.39 11.53
CA ASP A 36 -8.36 -8.87 11.16
C ASP A 36 -7.35 -8.73 12.32
N ALA A 37 -7.77 -8.21 13.48
CA ALA A 37 -6.87 -7.85 14.58
C ALA A 37 -5.97 -8.98 15.06
N ASP A 38 -6.48 -10.22 15.07
CA ASP A 38 -5.74 -11.40 15.53
C ASP A 38 -4.99 -12.14 14.41
N LEU A 39 -4.95 -11.59 13.19
CA LEU A 39 -4.28 -12.24 12.07
C LEU A 39 -2.75 -12.08 12.16
N PRO A 40 -1.98 -13.08 11.67
CA PRO A 40 -0.53 -13.10 11.86
C PRO A 40 0.22 -11.86 11.36
N PHE A 41 -0.23 -11.24 10.27
CA PHE A 41 0.43 -10.06 9.71
C PHE A 41 0.41 -8.85 10.65
N VAL A 42 -0.58 -8.78 11.56
CA VAL A 42 -0.69 -7.72 12.57
C VAL A 42 0.42 -7.89 13.61
N ALA A 43 0.59 -9.11 14.13
CA ALA A 43 1.62 -9.43 15.13
C ALA A 43 3.05 -9.47 14.56
N GLU A 44 3.21 -9.64 13.25
CA GLU A 44 4.52 -9.68 12.58
C GLU A 44 5.12 -8.29 12.31
N ALA A 45 4.27 -7.25 12.23
CA ALA A 45 4.69 -5.87 12.05
C ALA A 45 5.25 -5.27 13.35
N ASP A 46 6.04 -4.21 13.23
CA ASP A 46 6.57 -3.49 14.41
C ASP A 46 5.50 -2.61 15.05
N ASP A 47 4.60 -2.06 14.22
CA ASP A 47 3.41 -1.32 14.66
C ASP A 47 2.18 -1.80 13.89
N ALA A 48 1.03 -1.71 14.54
CA ALA A 48 -0.27 -2.00 13.93
C ALA A 48 -1.27 -0.90 14.27
N VAL A 49 -2.05 -0.48 13.28
CA VAL A 49 -3.12 0.51 13.47
C VAL A 49 -4.43 -0.02 12.92
N GLU A 50 -5.45 -0.02 13.78
CA GLU A 50 -6.80 -0.39 13.39
C GLU A 50 -7.43 0.70 12.51
N LEU A 51 -7.99 0.29 11.38
CA LEU A 51 -8.77 1.10 10.48
C LEU A 51 -10.23 1.12 10.91
N THR A 52 -10.84 2.28 10.81
CA THR A 52 -12.27 2.53 11.04
C THR A 52 -13.07 2.24 9.77
N GLY A 53 -14.24 1.61 9.95
CA GLY A 53 -15.23 1.37 8.90
C GLY A 53 -15.39 -0.10 8.53
N PRO A 54 -16.29 -0.44 7.58
CA PRO A 54 -16.51 -1.81 7.15
C PRO A 54 -15.21 -2.42 6.60
N PRO A 55 -14.87 -3.69 6.92
CA PRO A 55 -13.54 -4.25 6.63
C PRO A 55 -13.04 -4.02 5.21
N ALA A 56 -13.85 -4.36 4.19
CA ALA A 56 -13.44 -4.20 2.79
C ALA A 56 -13.30 -2.75 2.32
N GLN A 57 -14.03 -1.82 2.94
CA GLN A 57 -14.01 -0.39 2.60
C GLN A 57 -12.85 0.32 3.32
N ALA A 58 -12.54 -0.10 4.54
CA ALA A 58 -11.46 0.45 5.35
C ALA A 58 -10.10 0.38 4.61
N TYR A 59 -9.77 -0.76 3.99
CA TYR A 59 -8.54 -0.90 3.18
C TYR A 59 -8.55 -0.12 1.85
N ARG A 60 -9.67 0.52 1.49
CA ARG A 60 -9.82 1.36 0.29
C ARG A 60 -9.90 2.84 0.62
N ASP A 61 -9.81 3.20 1.90
CA ASP A 61 -9.84 4.58 2.34
C ASP A 61 -8.43 5.19 2.26
N ALA A 62 -8.11 5.75 1.09
CA ALA A 62 -6.85 6.41 0.81
C ALA A 62 -6.50 7.50 1.85
N ARG A 63 -7.49 8.29 2.28
CA ARG A 63 -7.29 9.37 3.24
C ARG A 63 -6.84 8.79 4.58
N GLN A 64 -7.56 7.79 5.05
CA GLN A 64 -7.25 7.15 6.31
C GLN A 64 -5.88 6.47 6.29
N LEU A 65 -5.51 5.79 5.20
CA LEU A 65 -4.17 5.20 5.04
C LEU A 65 -3.05 6.24 5.10
N LEU A 66 -3.24 7.40 4.46
CA LEU A 66 -2.27 8.51 4.53
C LEU A 66 -2.18 9.10 5.94
N ASP A 67 -3.31 9.20 6.65
CA ASP A 67 -3.33 9.67 8.03
C ASP A 67 -2.62 8.68 8.97
N VAL A 68 -2.76 7.37 8.76
CA VAL A 68 -1.98 6.35 9.49
C VAL A 68 -0.49 6.47 9.17
N ALA A 69 -0.11 6.62 7.90
CA ALA A 69 1.28 6.78 7.50
C ALA A 69 1.93 7.98 8.21
N ARG A 70 1.23 9.12 8.27
CA ARG A 70 1.68 10.31 9.00
C ARG A 70 1.82 10.06 10.50
N LYS A 71 0.78 9.51 11.15
CA LYS A 71 0.77 9.26 12.60
C LYS A 71 1.87 8.29 13.04
N THR A 72 2.19 7.32 12.21
CA THR A 72 3.22 6.31 12.49
C THR A 72 4.61 6.71 11.99
N SER A 73 4.73 7.87 11.32
CA SER A 73 5.97 8.32 10.67
C SER A 73 6.53 7.28 9.68
N ALA A 74 5.64 6.60 8.96
CA ALA A 74 6.02 5.80 7.80
C ALA A 74 6.54 6.73 6.71
N VAL A 75 7.65 6.38 6.04
CA VAL A 75 8.20 7.18 4.92
C VAL A 75 7.91 6.58 3.55
N ALA A 76 7.36 5.37 3.52
CA ALA A 76 6.98 4.66 2.30
C ALA A 76 5.67 3.89 2.48
N VAL A 77 4.97 3.64 1.38
CA VAL A 77 3.74 2.84 1.32
C VAL A 77 3.90 1.73 0.30
N HIS A 78 3.71 0.48 0.73
CA HIS A 78 3.62 -0.67 -0.15
C HIS A 78 2.16 -1.12 -0.28
N PRO A 79 1.57 -1.12 -1.49
CA PRO A 79 0.14 -1.40 -1.64
C PRO A 79 -0.18 -2.90 -1.74
N GLY A 80 0.82 -3.75 -1.96
CA GLY A 80 0.59 -5.19 -2.21
C GLY A 80 -0.09 -5.39 -3.56
N TYR A 81 -1.17 -6.18 -3.59
CA TYR A 81 -2.03 -6.37 -4.75
C TYR A 81 -3.51 -6.22 -4.38
N GLY A 82 -4.38 -5.96 -5.36
CA GLY A 82 -5.77 -5.61 -5.09
C GLY A 82 -5.88 -4.30 -4.30
N PHE A 83 -6.98 -4.07 -3.60
CA PHE A 83 -7.24 -2.81 -2.88
C PHE A 83 -6.94 -1.56 -3.74
N LEU A 84 -5.99 -0.73 -3.32
CA LEU A 84 -5.58 0.49 -4.01
C LEU A 84 -4.25 0.34 -4.78
N SER A 85 -3.75 -0.89 -4.98
CA SER A 85 -2.48 -1.12 -5.69
C SER A 85 -2.48 -0.69 -7.16
N GLU A 86 -3.67 -0.67 -7.78
CA GLU A 86 -3.87 -0.22 -9.15
C GLU A 86 -4.64 1.11 -9.21
N ASP A 87 -4.71 1.84 -8.09
CA ASP A 87 -5.35 3.15 -8.04
C ASP A 87 -4.32 4.26 -8.30
N PRO A 88 -4.36 4.92 -9.49
CA PRO A 88 -3.40 5.96 -9.81
C PRO A 88 -3.58 7.21 -8.93
N GLY A 89 -4.79 7.46 -8.42
CA GLY A 89 -5.07 8.56 -7.51
C GLY A 89 -4.38 8.35 -6.17
N PHE A 90 -4.46 7.14 -5.61
CA PHE A 90 -3.77 6.80 -4.37
C PHE A 90 -2.25 6.88 -4.50
N ALA A 91 -1.67 6.33 -5.57
CA ALA A 91 -0.23 6.42 -5.84
C ALA A 91 0.24 7.90 -5.91
N ARG A 92 -0.57 8.76 -6.54
CA ARG A 92 -0.32 10.21 -6.61
C ARG A 92 -0.40 10.85 -5.22
N SER A 93 -1.46 10.59 -4.47
CA SER A 93 -1.63 11.15 -3.12
C SER A 93 -0.56 10.71 -2.13
N VAL A 94 -0.03 9.48 -2.24
CA VAL A 94 1.15 9.03 -1.46
C VAL A 94 2.36 9.90 -1.77
N SER A 95 2.65 10.10 -3.06
CA SER A 95 3.80 10.91 -3.51
C SER A 95 3.65 12.38 -3.12
N GLU A 96 2.46 12.96 -3.28
CA GLU A 96 2.13 14.35 -2.87
C GLU A 96 2.19 14.54 -1.36
N ALA A 97 1.95 13.49 -0.57
CA ALA A 97 2.15 13.50 0.88
C ALA A 97 3.62 13.39 1.30
N GLY A 98 4.57 13.34 0.35
CA GLY A 98 6.00 13.21 0.61
C GLY A 98 6.43 11.79 0.96
N LEU A 99 5.57 10.79 0.74
CA LEU A 99 5.85 9.38 1.00
C LEU A 99 6.33 8.70 -0.27
N ALA A 100 7.25 7.75 -0.14
CA ALA A 100 7.65 6.92 -1.26
C ALA A 100 6.56 5.89 -1.61
N TRP A 101 6.09 5.91 -2.85
CA TRP A 101 5.21 4.88 -3.40
C TRP A 101 6.03 3.67 -3.87
N VAL A 102 5.78 2.48 -3.31
CA VAL A 102 6.44 1.24 -3.72
C VAL A 102 5.62 0.57 -4.83
N GLY A 103 5.75 1.09 -6.05
CA GLY A 103 5.05 0.59 -7.22
C GLY A 103 5.38 1.41 -8.48
N PRO A 104 4.70 1.13 -9.60
CA PRO A 104 4.83 1.93 -10.82
C PRO A 104 4.28 3.36 -10.62
N SER A 105 4.68 4.29 -11.48
CA SER A 105 4.19 5.67 -11.40
C SER A 105 2.67 5.75 -11.62
N PRO A 106 1.98 6.77 -11.09
CA PRO A 106 0.54 6.99 -11.34
C PRO A 106 0.18 6.99 -12.82
N GLU A 107 1.04 7.54 -13.67
CA GLU A 107 0.86 7.58 -15.13
C GLU A 107 0.94 6.18 -15.74
N ALA A 108 1.88 5.35 -15.29
CA ALA A 108 1.99 3.96 -15.74
C ALA A 108 0.79 3.12 -15.27
N ILE A 109 0.31 3.32 -14.04
CA ILE A 109 -0.91 2.68 -13.53
C ILE A 109 -2.11 3.07 -14.41
N SER A 110 -2.27 4.37 -14.71
CA SER A 110 -3.38 4.85 -15.55
C SER A 110 -3.31 4.31 -16.98
N ALA A 111 -2.12 4.27 -17.57
CA ALA A 111 -1.93 3.79 -18.94
C ALA A 111 -2.23 2.29 -19.10
N MET A 112 -1.97 1.51 -18.05
CA MET A 112 -2.13 0.05 -18.05
C MET A 112 -3.46 -0.43 -17.48
N GLY A 113 -4.16 0.39 -16.68
CA GLY A 113 -5.43 0.04 -16.05
C GLY A 113 -6.62 -0.04 -17.03
N ASP A 114 -6.62 0.79 -18.08
CA ASP A 114 -7.58 0.67 -19.17
C ASP A 114 -7.07 -0.32 -20.21
N LYS A 115 -7.74 -1.48 -20.33
CA LYS A 115 -7.37 -2.55 -21.28
C LYS A 115 -7.31 -2.08 -22.74
N VAL A 116 -8.12 -1.10 -23.14
CA VAL A 116 -8.10 -0.53 -24.49
C VAL A 116 -6.90 0.41 -24.64
N ALA A 117 -6.68 1.30 -23.68
CA ALA A 117 -5.53 2.19 -23.68
C ALA A 117 -4.20 1.42 -23.63
N ALA A 118 -4.11 0.40 -22.78
CA ALA A 118 -2.95 -0.46 -22.63
C ALA A 118 -2.55 -1.13 -23.95
N ARG A 119 -3.53 -1.65 -24.71
CA ARG A 119 -3.26 -2.25 -26.03
C ARG A 119 -2.68 -1.24 -27.02
N LYS A 120 -3.17 0.01 -27.00
CA LYS A 120 -2.62 1.09 -27.84
C LYS A 120 -1.21 1.46 -27.42
N THR A 121 -0.96 1.59 -26.12
CA THR A 121 0.36 1.88 -25.55
C THR A 121 1.38 0.82 -25.92
N VAL A 122 1.03 -0.46 -25.78
CA VAL A 122 1.92 -1.58 -26.16
C VAL A 122 2.14 -1.61 -27.66
N ALA A 123 1.09 -1.47 -28.48
CA ALA A 123 1.24 -1.46 -29.95
C ALA A 123 2.11 -0.30 -30.46
N ALA A 124 2.13 0.84 -29.76
CA ALA A 124 3.00 1.96 -30.09
C ALA A 124 4.47 1.73 -29.72
N ALA A 125 4.76 0.75 -28.86
CA ALA A 125 6.11 0.44 -28.38
C ALA A 125 6.85 -0.60 -29.25
N GLY A 126 6.22 -1.15 -30.28
CA GLY A 126 6.76 -2.20 -31.17
C GLY A 126 6.42 -3.62 -30.70
#